data_AF-A0A661PCL6-F1
#
_entry.id   AF-A0A661PCL6-F1
#
_cell.length_a   1.000
_cell.length_b   1.000
_cell.length_c   1.000
_cell.angle_alpha   90.00
_cell.angle_beta   90.00
_cell.angle_gamma   90.00
#
_symmetry.space_group_name_H-M   'P 1'
#
loop_
_entity.id
_entity.type
_entity.pdbx_description
1 polymer ?
#
loop_
_entity_poly.entity_id
_entity_poly.type
_entity_poly.pdbx_seq_one_letter_code
_entity_poly.pdbx_strand_id
1 'polypeptide(L)'
;MLKLSKYFLWIVVLLALSVGFDQLMLRIPMHAPGLKQTQQFYVDFRTRLVDMFGTETKRQPDVIEAVIKKATALSAPLTKKTGRYVYVDDSGTLQFADSLQQVPSQYRKDAQPMAE
;
A
#
# COMPACT_ATOMS: atom_id res chain seq x y z
N MET A 1 -11.20 -50.07 18.46
CA MET A 1 -10.20 -49.17 17.84
C MET A 1 -10.49 -48.85 16.36
N LEU A 2 -11.08 -49.77 15.57
CA LEU A 2 -11.43 -49.52 14.14
C LEU A 2 -12.39 -48.34 13.88
N LYS A 3 -13.29 -48.03 14.82
CA LYS A 3 -14.16 -46.85 14.70
C LYS A 3 -13.36 -45.54 14.80
N LEU A 4 -12.39 -45.49 15.71
CA LEU A 4 -11.54 -44.32 15.92
C LEU A 4 -10.55 -44.12 14.77
N SER A 5 -10.01 -45.21 14.20
CA SER A 5 -9.15 -45.13 13.01
C SER A 5 -9.91 -44.66 11.77
N LYS A 6 -11.20 -44.99 11.63
CA LYS A 6 -12.06 -44.45 10.55
C LYS A 6 -12.22 -42.93 10.66
N TYR A 7 -12.46 -42.40 11.86
CA TYR A 7 -12.53 -40.94 12.06
C TYR A 7 -11.17 -40.27 11.83
N PHE A 8 -10.09 -40.89 12.30
CA PHE A 8 -8.73 -40.40 12.05
C PHE A 8 -8.42 -40.34 10.54
N LEU A 9 -8.77 -41.40 9.79
CA LEU A 9 -8.63 -41.42 8.33
C LEU A 9 -9.42 -40.28 7.69
N TRP A 10 -10.67 -40.06 8.12
CA TRP A 10 -11.49 -38.95 7.64
C TRP A 10 -10.90 -37.57 7.97
N ILE A 11 -10.30 -37.39 9.15
CA ILE A 11 -9.60 -36.15 9.52
C ILE A 11 -8.41 -35.92 8.60
N VAL A 12 -7.59 -36.95 8.35
CA VAL A 12 -6.44 -36.84 7.45
C VAL A 12 -6.87 -36.48 6.03
N VAL A 13 -7.93 -37.12 5.51
CA VAL A 13 -8.50 -36.79 4.20
C VAL A 13 -8.99 -35.34 4.16
N LEU A 14 -9.69 -34.89 5.21
CA LEU A 14 -10.20 -33.52 5.29
C LEU A 14 -9.06 -32.49 5.36
N LEU A 15 -8.00 -32.79 6.11
CA LEU A 15 -6.78 -31.99 6.15
C LEU A 15 -6.11 -31.93 4.77
N ALA A 16 -5.96 -33.07 4.09
CA ALA A 16 -5.37 -33.12 2.76
C ALA A 16 -6.19 -32.30 1.75
N LEU A 17 -7.52 -32.36 1.84
CA LEU A 17 -8.42 -31.59 0.99
C LEU A 17 -8.33 -30.09 1.28
N SER A 18 -8.21 -29.71 2.55
CA SER A 18 -8.00 -28.32 2.97
C SER A 18 -6.65 -27.76 2.47
N VAL A 19 -5.57 -28.53 2.58
CA VAL A 19 -4.25 -28.16 2.04
C VAL A 19 -4.29 -28.07 0.50
N GLY A 20 -4.99 -29.00 -0.15
CA GLY A 20 -5.20 -28.96 -1.60
C GLY A 20 -5.92 -27.69 -2.05
N PHE A 21 -6.94 -27.26 -1.30
CA PHE A 21 -7.64 -26.00 -1.55
C PHE A 21 -6.73 -24.77 -1.33
N ASP A 22 -5.92 -24.75 -0.27
CA ASP A 22 -4.93 -23.68 -0.04
C ASP A 22 -3.96 -23.56 -1.23
N GLN A 23 -3.45 -24.70 -1.72
CA GLN A 23 -2.59 -24.71 -2.90
C GLN A 23 -3.30 -24.27 -4.19
N LEU A 24 -4.56 -24.68 -4.39
CA LEU A 24 -5.38 -24.26 -5.52
C LEU A 24 -5.51 -22.73 -5.58
N MET A 25 -5.83 -22.11 -4.44
CA MET A 25 -5.97 -20.66 -4.34
C MET A 25 -4.64 -19.91 -4.54
N LEU A 26 -3.50 -20.49 -4.14
CA LEU A 26 -2.19 -19.83 -4.28
C LEU A 26 -1.60 -19.98 -5.69
N ARG A 27 -1.81 -21.11 -6.37
CA ARG A 27 -1.10 -21.44 -7.60
C ARG A 27 -1.90 -21.19 -8.88
N ILE A 28 -3.23 -21.32 -8.83
CA ILE A 28 -4.06 -21.30 -10.04
C ILE A 28 -4.76 -19.95 -10.14
N PRO A 29 -4.35 -19.07 -11.06
CA PRO A 29 -5.01 -17.78 -11.25
C PRO A 29 -6.43 -17.99 -11.78
N MET A 30 -7.41 -17.50 -11.03
CA MET A 30 -8.81 -17.47 -11.41
C MET A 30 -9.04 -16.29 -12.36
N HIS A 31 -9.48 -16.57 -13.58
CA HIS A 31 -9.67 -15.56 -14.62
C HIS A 31 -11.09 -14.96 -14.63
N ALA A 32 -12.07 -15.63 -13.99
CA ALA A 32 -13.42 -15.10 -13.87
C ALA A 32 -13.47 -13.93 -12.87
N PRO A 33 -14.16 -12.82 -13.18
CA PRO A 33 -14.09 -11.57 -12.39
C PRO A 33 -14.49 -11.75 -10.92
N GLY A 34 -15.53 -12.54 -10.63
CA GLY A 34 -15.93 -12.85 -9.25
C GLY A 34 -14.93 -13.73 -8.50
N LEU A 35 -14.38 -14.76 -9.17
CA LEU A 35 -13.44 -15.69 -8.55
C LEU A 35 -12.07 -15.06 -8.30
N LYS A 36 -11.66 -14.13 -9.16
CA LYS A 36 -10.40 -13.38 -9.02
C LYS A 36 -10.38 -12.54 -7.75
N GLN A 37 -11.47 -11.82 -7.45
CA GLN A 37 -11.54 -10.99 -6.25
C GLN A 37 -11.52 -11.82 -4.97
N THR A 38 -12.26 -12.95 -4.95
CA THR A 38 -12.23 -13.89 -3.82
C THR A 38 -10.84 -14.49 -3.63
N GLN A 39 -10.15 -14.86 -4.71
CA GLN A 39 -8.79 -15.37 -4.65
C GLN A 39 -7.82 -14.31 -4.10
N GLN A 40 -7.90 -13.08 -4.59
CA GLN A 40 -7.05 -11.98 -4.10
C GLN A 40 -7.27 -11.73 -2.61
N PHE A 41 -8.54 -11.68 -2.17
CA PHE A 41 -8.88 -11.57 -0.75
C PHE A 41 -8.31 -12.74 0.07
N TYR A 42 -8.47 -13.97 -0.40
CA TYR A 42 -7.96 -15.16 0.29
C TYR A 42 -6.43 -15.13 0.45
N VAL A 43 -5.71 -14.80 -0.62
CA VAL A 43 -4.23 -14.72 -0.60
C VAL A 43 -3.75 -13.64 0.37
N ASP A 44 -4.37 -12.46 0.36
CA ASP A 44 -4.03 -11.37 1.29
C ASP A 44 -4.34 -11.76 2.75
N PHE A 45 -5.53 -12.29 3.01
CA PHE A 45 -5.94 -12.75 4.33
C PHE A 45 -4.98 -13.80 4.89
N ARG A 46 -4.65 -14.85 4.11
CA ARG A 46 -3.71 -15.90 4.50
C ARG A 46 -2.33 -15.32 4.80
N THR A 47 -1.85 -14.42 3.95
CA THR A 47 -0.52 -13.80 4.13
C THR A 47 -0.46 -13.04 5.45
N ARG A 48 -1.47 -12.24 5.76
CA ARG A 48 -1.57 -11.52 7.04
C ARG A 48 -1.72 -12.47 8.23
N LEU A 49 -2.50 -13.53 8.07
CA LEU A 49 -2.69 -14.52 9.13
C LEU A 49 -1.36 -15.21 9.46
N VAL A 50 -0.58 -15.60 8.46
CA VAL A 50 0.76 -16.18 8.66
C VAL A 50 1.73 -15.16 9.26
N ASP A 51 1.70 -13.90 8.82
CA ASP A 51 2.52 -12.80 9.37
C ASP A 51 2.19 -12.55 10.86
N MET A 52 0.95 -12.76 11.29
CA MET A 52 0.57 -12.70 12.71
C MET A 52 1.14 -13.86 13.55
N PHE A 53 1.35 -15.04 12.94
CA PHE A 53 1.86 -16.23 13.63
C PHE A 53 3.37 -16.45 13.45
N GLY A 54 4.01 -15.75 12.52
CA GLY A 54 5.43 -15.89 12.18
C GLY A 54 6.12 -14.54 12.15
N THR A 55 7.10 -14.37 13.03
CA THR A 55 8.06 -13.25 13.11
C THR A 55 8.23 -12.47 11.81
N GLU A 56 7.88 -11.18 11.87
CA GLU A 56 8.03 -10.12 10.86
C GLU A 56 8.76 -10.56 9.59
N THR A 57 8.02 -11.15 8.65
CA THR A 57 8.57 -11.33 7.31
C THR A 57 8.51 -9.97 6.66
N LYS A 58 9.63 -9.23 6.73
CA LYS A 58 9.92 -7.97 6.04
C LYS A 58 9.01 -7.80 4.83
N ARG A 59 7.93 -7.05 5.04
CA ARG A 59 7.01 -6.62 4.00
C ARG A 59 7.87 -5.97 2.93
N GLN A 60 8.00 -6.62 1.78
CA GLN A 60 8.75 -6.08 0.65
C GLN A 60 8.11 -4.72 0.35
N PRO A 61 8.86 -3.60 0.45
CA PRO A 61 8.32 -2.27 0.24
C PRO A 61 8.21 -2.03 -1.26
N ASP A 62 7.47 -2.90 -1.95
CA ASP A 62 7.48 -2.92 -3.39
C ASP A 62 6.49 -1.90 -3.92
N VAL A 63 7.00 -1.10 -4.84
CA VAL A 63 6.32 -0.06 -5.60
C VAL A 63 6.04 1.24 -4.85
N ILE A 64 5.19 1.29 -3.82
CA ILE A 64 4.77 2.59 -3.27
C ILE A 64 5.91 3.28 -2.51
N GLU A 65 6.59 2.55 -1.62
CA GLU A 65 7.70 3.11 -0.85
C GLU A 65 8.91 3.41 -1.74
N ALA A 66 9.13 2.61 -2.79
CA ALA A 66 10.16 2.85 -3.79
C ALA A 66 9.88 4.11 -4.63
N VAL A 67 8.61 4.34 -5.01
CA VAL A 67 8.19 5.57 -5.70
C VAL A 67 8.31 6.77 -4.76
N ILE A 68 7.93 6.63 -3.48
CA ILE A 68 8.10 7.69 -2.48
C ILE A 68 9.60 8.00 -2.28
N LYS A 69 10.45 7.00 -2.06
CA LYS A 69 11.90 7.21 -1.92
C LYS A 69 12.53 7.83 -3.16
N LYS A 70 12.08 7.45 -4.36
CA LYS A 70 12.54 8.07 -5.62
C LYS A 70 12.08 9.53 -5.73
N ALA A 71 10.85 9.85 -5.33
CA ALA A 71 10.37 11.23 -5.27
C ALA A 71 11.10 12.05 -4.20
N THR A 72 11.37 11.47 -3.02
CA THR A 72 12.12 12.11 -1.93
C THR A 72 13.60 12.31 -2.27
N ALA A 73 14.23 11.39 -3.02
CA ALA A 73 15.62 11.54 -3.46
C ALA A 73 15.81 12.61 -4.55
N LEU A 74 14.75 12.94 -5.31
CA LEU A 74 14.75 14.10 -6.22
C LEU A 74 14.44 15.42 -5.50
N SER A 75 13.80 15.37 -4.34
CA SER A 75 13.63 16.52 -3.44
C SER A 75 14.73 16.54 -2.38
N ALA A 76 15.97 16.80 -2.81
CA ALA A 76 17.00 17.24 -1.88
C ALA A 76 16.46 18.47 -1.11
N PRO A 77 16.61 18.53 0.23
CA PRO A 77 16.07 19.63 1.01
C PRO A 77 16.87 20.89 0.69
N LEU A 78 16.25 21.82 -0.06
CA LEU A 78 16.68 23.21 0.01
C LEU A 78 16.43 23.67 1.44
N THR A 79 17.55 23.74 2.17
CA THR A 79 17.76 24.51 3.38
C THR A 79 16.89 25.78 3.47
N LYS A 80 16.35 25.99 4.68
CA LYS A 80 15.64 27.14 5.24
C LYS A 80 14.13 27.24 4.94
N LYS A 81 13.36 26.71 5.90
CA LYS A 81 12.06 27.27 6.30
C LYS A 81 12.24 28.74 6.66
N THR A 82 11.86 29.65 5.77
CA THR A 82 11.55 31.05 6.13
C THR A 82 10.44 31.53 5.22
N GLY A 83 9.21 31.51 5.73
CA GLY A 83 8.03 32.10 5.08
C GLY A 83 7.43 31.22 3.99
N ARG A 84 6.44 30.40 4.36
CA ARG A 84 5.53 29.81 3.37
C ARG A 84 4.66 30.93 2.80
N TYR A 85 4.49 30.99 1.49
CA TYR A 85 3.65 31.97 0.81
C TYR A 85 2.39 31.30 0.27
N VAL A 86 1.30 32.04 0.25
CA VAL A 86 0.03 31.66 -0.40
C VAL A 86 -0.28 32.64 -1.52
N TYR A 87 -0.72 32.16 -2.68
CA TYR A 87 -1.15 32.99 -3.80
C TYR A 87 -2.36 32.37 -4.50
N VAL A 88 -3.06 33.16 -5.31
CA VAL A 88 -4.20 32.70 -6.13
C VAL A 88 -3.75 32.62 -7.59
N ASP A 89 -4.03 31.51 -8.26
CA ASP A 89 -3.73 31.34 -9.69
C ASP A 89 -4.85 31.86 -10.60
N ASP A 90 -4.67 31.73 -11.91
CA ASP A 90 -5.64 32.15 -12.93
C ASP A 90 -6.97 31.40 -12.87
N SER A 91 -7.00 30.22 -12.26
CA SER A 91 -8.21 29.44 -12.00
C SER A 91 -8.95 29.88 -10.73
N GLY A 92 -8.39 30.81 -9.96
CA GLY A 92 -8.95 31.21 -8.66
C GLY A 92 -8.60 30.24 -7.53
N THR A 93 -7.64 29.34 -7.75
CA THR A 93 -7.25 28.32 -6.75
C THR A 93 -6.12 28.84 -5.86
N LEU A 94 -6.22 28.57 -4.55
CA LEU A 94 -5.16 28.87 -3.59
C LEU A 94 -4.01 27.87 -3.72
N GLN A 95 -2.80 28.41 -3.90
CA GLN A 95 -1.56 27.66 -4.04
C GLN A 95 -0.56 28.04 -2.95
N PHE A 96 0.26 27.08 -2.53
CA PHE A 96 1.27 27.26 -1.48
C PHE A 96 2.67 27.09 -2.03
N ALA A 97 3.58 27.98 -1.65
CA ALA A 97 4.99 27.92 -2.01
C ALA A 97 5.86 28.03 -0.76
N ASP A 98 6.95 27.29 -0.68
CA ASP A 98 7.84 27.35 0.50
C ASP A 98 8.80 28.55 0.45
N SER A 99 8.82 29.29 -0.66
CA SER A 99 9.57 30.53 -0.84
C SER A 99 8.93 31.43 -1.91
N LEU A 100 9.20 32.74 -1.87
CA LEU A 100 8.69 33.69 -2.86
C LEU A 100 9.24 33.40 -4.28
N GLN A 101 10.43 32.81 -4.39
CA GLN A 101 11.06 32.45 -5.67
C GLN A 101 10.27 31.35 -6.40
N GLN A 102 9.66 30.44 -5.64
CA GLN A 102 8.85 29.32 -6.15
C GLN A 102 7.48 29.78 -6.68
N VAL A 103 7.00 30.95 -6.25
CA VAL A 103 5.78 31.55 -6.82
C VAL A 103 6.07 32.04 -8.26
N PRO A 104 5.23 31.70 -9.26
CA PRO A 104 5.37 32.22 -10.62
C PRO A 104 5.40 33.76 -10.64
N SER A 105 6.24 34.35 -11.49
CA SER A 105 6.51 35.80 -11.49
C SER A 105 5.26 36.69 -11.57
N GLN A 106 4.23 36.21 -12.26
CA GLN A 106 2.94 36.89 -12.42
C GLN A 106 2.12 36.97 -11.12
N TYR A 107 2.26 36.01 -10.20
CA TYR A 107 1.48 35.95 -8.96
C TYR A 107 2.26 36.41 -7.71
N ARG A 108 3.56 36.73 -7.86
CA ARG A 108 4.41 37.18 -6.74
C ARG A 108 3.93 38.46 -6.07
N LYS A 109 3.24 39.33 -6.82
CA LYS A 109 2.73 40.61 -6.30
C LYS A 109 1.57 40.42 -5.33
N ASP A 110 0.78 39.37 -5.56
CA ASP A 110 -0.41 39.06 -4.77
C ASP A 110 -0.14 37.94 -3.75
N ALA A 111 1.09 37.40 -3.72
CA ALA A 111 1.50 36.36 -2.79
C ALA A 111 1.62 36.92 -1.37
N GLN A 112 0.92 36.31 -0.42
CA GLN A 112 0.97 36.68 0.99
C GLN A 112 1.85 35.70 1.79
N PRO A 113 2.69 36.19 2.71
CA PRO A 113 3.41 35.33 3.63
C PRO A 113 2.42 34.77 4.66
N MET A 114 2.53 33.47 4.94
CA MET A 114 1.83 32.81 6.03
C MET A 114 2.69 32.93 7.29
N ALA A 115 2.17 33.61 8.30
CA ALA A 115 2.74 33.56 9.65
C ALA A 115 2.53 32.15 10.25
N GLU A 116 3.46 31.69 11.08
CA GLU A 116 3.28 30.47 11.89
C GLU A 116 2.19 30.63 12.94
#